data_AF-A0A2V8KB84-F1
#
_entry.id   AF-A0A2V8KB84-F1
#
_cell.length_a   1.000
_cell.length_b   1.000
_cell.length_c   1.000
_cell.angle_alpha   90.00
_cell.angle_beta   90.00
_cell.angle_gamma   90.00
#
_symmetry.space_group_name_H-M   'P 1'
#
loop_
_entity.id
_entity.type
_entity.pdbx_description
1 polymer ?
#
loop_
_entity_poly.entity_id
_entity_poly.type
_entity_poly.pdbx_seq_one_letter_code
_entity_poly.pdbx_strand_id
1 'polypeptide(L)'
;MQPGAARSWAIFCMAVWLTGTLAVAVVATENFFTIDRLLEAKPNPAFAADVDKLGYDGTRNLLRYLSSELNRLYFQYWNLAQLAVGILALWFVVKLPAASGPKWGIVSMLAVALFLTFLITPFILSVGRSIDFVPRDPPPAGLRTFGLLHAAYTVFDGLELILGILVSLWLVKARD
;
A
#
# COMPACT_ATOMS: atom_id res chain seq x y z
N MET A 1 29.14 8.71 -11.91
CA MET A 1 27.91 9.10 -12.64
C MET A 1 27.84 10.62 -12.63
N GLN A 2 27.55 11.26 -13.76
CA GLN A 2 27.39 12.73 -13.81
C GLN A 2 26.18 13.17 -12.96
N PRO A 3 26.22 14.34 -12.29
CA PRO A 3 25.14 14.83 -11.44
C PRO A 3 23.76 14.81 -12.10
N GLY A 4 23.67 15.28 -13.35
CA GLY A 4 22.43 15.25 -14.12
C GLY A 4 21.83 13.84 -14.28
N ALA A 5 22.65 12.83 -14.60
CA ALA A 5 22.18 11.46 -14.70
C ALA A 5 21.71 10.89 -13.36
N ALA A 6 22.42 11.19 -12.26
CA ALA A 6 22.00 10.76 -10.92
C ALA A 6 20.65 11.38 -10.53
N ARG A 7 20.43 12.65 -10.88
CA ARG A 7 19.16 13.34 -10.64
C ARG A 7 18.01 12.71 -11.41
N SER A 8 18.18 12.42 -12.70
CA SER A 8 17.13 11.77 -13.49
C SER A 8 16.72 10.42 -12.92
N TRP A 9 17.70 9.63 -12.46
CA TRP A 9 17.42 8.36 -11.79
C TRP A 9 16.73 8.53 -10.44
N ALA A 10 17.10 9.54 -9.64
CA ALA A 10 16.40 9.85 -8.40
C ALA A 10 14.92 10.21 -8.67
N ILE A 11 14.65 11.06 -9.68
CA ILE A 11 13.29 11.43 -10.09
C ILE A 11 12.51 10.19 -10.57
N PHE A 12 13.15 9.32 -11.36
CA PHE A 12 12.53 8.06 -11.78
C PHE A 12 12.15 7.18 -10.59
N CYS A 13 13.05 7.00 -9.61
CA CYS A 13 12.75 6.24 -8.40
C CYS A 13 11.57 6.86 -7.62
N MET A 14 11.52 8.20 -7.48
CA MET A 14 10.39 8.87 -6.85
C MET A 14 9.08 8.65 -7.61
N ALA A 15 9.11 8.67 -8.95
CA ALA A 15 7.94 8.39 -9.78
C ALA A 15 7.45 6.94 -9.58
N VAL A 16 8.35 5.97 -9.52
CA VAL A 16 8.02 4.56 -9.22
C VAL A 16 7.41 4.44 -7.82
N TRP A 17 7.99 5.10 -6.82
CA TRP A 17 7.47 5.07 -5.46
C TRP A 17 6.04 5.64 -5.40
N LEU A 18 5.83 6.86 -5.90
CA LEU A 18 4.51 7.52 -5.87
C LEU A 18 3.45 6.74 -6.65
N THR A 19 3.78 6.28 -7.86
CA THR A 19 2.81 5.55 -8.70
C THR A 19 2.51 4.17 -8.14
N GLY A 20 3.49 3.48 -7.55
CA GLY A 20 3.25 2.19 -6.91
C GLY A 20 2.36 2.31 -5.66
N THR A 21 2.53 3.35 -4.84
CA THR A 21 1.65 3.59 -3.69
C THR A 21 0.21 3.83 -4.15
N LEU A 22 0.01 4.67 -5.16
CA LEU A 22 -1.32 4.90 -5.74
C LEU A 22 -1.92 3.62 -6.37
N ALA A 23 -1.11 2.85 -7.10
CA ALA A 23 -1.55 1.61 -7.75
C ALA A 23 -2.02 0.58 -6.71
N VAL A 24 -1.28 0.40 -5.62
CA VAL A 24 -1.66 -0.52 -4.54
C VAL A 24 -2.94 -0.06 -3.83
N ALA A 25 -3.10 1.25 -3.58
CA ALA A 25 -4.33 1.79 -3.01
C ALA A 25 -5.56 1.52 -3.91
N VAL A 26 -5.41 1.71 -5.23
CA VAL A 26 -6.47 1.42 -6.21
C VAL A 26 -6.78 -0.07 -6.26
N VAL A 27 -5.77 -0.94 -6.43
CA VAL A 27 -5.95 -2.40 -6.50
C VAL A 27 -6.60 -2.93 -5.22
N ALA A 28 -6.18 -2.45 -4.05
CA ALA A 28 -6.76 -2.90 -2.78
C ALA A 28 -8.24 -2.55 -2.64
N THR A 29 -8.63 -1.37 -3.14
CA THR A 29 -10.01 -0.89 -3.17
C THR A 29 -10.84 -1.71 -4.18
N GLU A 30 -10.32 -1.87 -5.39
CA GLU A 30 -10.98 -2.60 -6.47
C GLU A 30 -11.17 -4.09 -6.16
N ASN A 31 -10.27 -4.71 -5.39
CA ASN A 31 -10.44 -6.09 -4.93
C ASN A 31 -11.70 -6.30 -4.09
N PHE A 32 -12.15 -5.28 -3.35
CA PHE A 32 -13.41 -5.36 -2.62
C PHE A 32 -14.61 -5.01 -3.49
N PHE A 33 -14.54 -3.95 -4.30
CA PHE A 33 -15.65 -3.60 -5.21
C PHE A 33 -15.93 -4.67 -6.26
N THR A 34 -14.90 -5.40 -6.70
CA THR A 34 -15.06 -6.51 -7.64
C THR A 34 -15.95 -7.62 -7.09
N ILE A 35 -15.99 -7.82 -5.77
CA ILE A 35 -16.85 -8.84 -5.16
C ILE A 35 -18.32 -8.55 -5.46
N ASP A 36 -18.76 -7.32 -5.15
CA ASP A 36 -20.15 -6.94 -5.32
C ASP A 36 -20.52 -6.92 -6.83
N ARG A 37 -19.61 -6.41 -7.69
CA ARG A 37 -19.78 -6.48 -9.16
C ARG A 37 -19.90 -7.90 -9.69
N LEU A 38 -19.11 -8.86 -9.18
CA LEU A 38 -19.16 -10.26 -9.60
C LEU A 38 -20.48 -10.93 -9.17
N LEU A 39 -20.90 -10.69 -7.93
CA LEU A 39 -22.12 -11.27 -7.38
C LEU A 39 -23.38 -10.73 -8.06
N GLU A 40 -23.39 -9.45 -8.45
CA GLU A 40 -24.48 -8.83 -9.20
C GLU A 40 -24.52 -9.30 -10.66
N ALA A 41 -23.37 -9.25 -11.35
CA ALA A 41 -23.32 -9.55 -12.78
C ALA A 41 -23.48 -11.03 -13.11
N LYS A 42 -23.14 -11.94 -12.17
CA LYS A 42 -23.12 -13.40 -12.36
C LYS A 42 -22.64 -13.82 -13.76
N PRO A 43 -21.45 -13.38 -14.21
CA PRO A 43 -21.06 -13.42 -15.63
C PRO A 43 -20.81 -14.83 -16.19
N ASN A 44 -20.74 -15.84 -15.32
CA ASN A 44 -20.47 -17.23 -15.67
C ASN A 44 -21.55 -18.14 -15.06
N PRO A 45 -22.22 -19.02 -15.84
CA PRO A 45 -23.28 -19.90 -15.34
C PRO A 45 -22.83 -20.88 -14.24
N ALA A 46 -21.60 -21.38 -14.30
CA ALA A 46 -21.06 -22.26 -13.26
C ALA A 46 -20.83 -21.48 -11.95
N PHE A 47 -20.31 -20.26 -12.05
CA PHE A 47 -20.19 -19.36 -10.89
C PHE A 47 -21.56 -19.06 -10.28
N ALA A 48 -22.57 -18.73 -11.10
CA ALA A 48 -23.92 -18.49 -10.64
C ALA A 48 -24.49 -19.70 -9.87
N ALA A 49 -24.31 -20.91 -10.40
CA ALA A 49 -24.74 -22.15 -9.75
C ALA A 49 -24.02 -22.38 -8.41
N ASP A 50 -22.74 -22.02 -8.29
CA ASP A 50 -22.01 -22.14 -7.04
C ASP A 50 -22.43 -21.06 -6.02
N VAL A 51 -22.75 -19.84 -6.47
CA VAL A 51 -23.36 -18.81 -5.61
C VAL A 51 -24.71 -19.27 -5.07
N ASP A 52 -25.53 -19.91 -5.90
CA ASP A 52 -26.85 -20.40 -5.48
C ASP A 52 -26.73 -21.56 -4.46
N LYS A 53 -25.69 -22.39 -4.55
CA LYS A 53 -25.40 -23.45 -3.56
C LYS A 53 -24.91 -22.91 -2.22
N LEU A 54 -23.97 -21.95 -2.25
CA LEU A 54 -23.33 -21.40 -1.05
C LEU A 54 -24.15 -20.26 -0.40
N GLY A 55 -25.07 -19.68 -1.16
CA GLY A 55 -25.81 -18.47 -0.80
C GLY A 55 -24.99 -17.20 -1.02
N TYR A 56 -25.69 -16.07 -1.18
CA TYR A 56 -25.07 -14.77 -1.43
C TYR A 56 -24.07 -14.38 -0.33
N ASP A 57 -24.50 -14.41 0.94
CA ASP A 57 -23.66 -14.00 2.07
C ASP A 57 -22.46 -14.91 2.27
N GLY A 58 -22.65 -16.22 2.11
CA GLY A 58 -21.56 -17.22 2.19
C GLY A 58 -20.50 -16.97 1.11
N THR A 59 -20.96 -16.77 -0.13
CA THR A 59 -20.07 -16.48 -1.27
C THR A 59 -19.35 -15.15 -1.09
N ARG A 60 -20.08 -14.11 -0.65
CA ARG A 60 -19.50 -12.79 -0.39
C ARG A 60 -18.43 -12.85 0.68
N ASN A 61 -18.66 -13.57 1.77
CA ASN A 61 -17.68 -13.74 2.84
C ASN A 61 -16.43 -14.50 2.36
N LEU A 62 -16.60 -15.56 1.56
CA LEU A 62 -15.49 -16.32 0.98
C LEU A 62 -14.63 -15.43 0.04
N LEU A 63 -15.26 -14.73 -0.89
CA LEU A 63 -14.57 -13.82 -1.81
C LEU A 63 -13.91 -12.66 -1.06
N ARG A 64 -14.57 -12.13 -0.03
CA ARG A 64 -14.00 -11.08 0.83
C ARG A 64 -12.75 -11.56 1.56
N TYR A 65 -12.74 -12.80 2.04
CA TYR A 65 -11.54 -13.38 2.65
C TYR A 65 -10.39 -13.49 1.64
N LEU A 66 -10.66 -13.99 0.44
CA LEU A 66 -9.67 -14.03 -0.64
C LEU A 66 -9.12 -12.64 -0.98
N SER A 67 -9.99 -11.66 -1.22
CA SER A 67 -9.58 -10.27 -1.47
C SER A 67 -8.77 -9.69 -0.31
N SER A 68 -9.07 -10.07 0.93
CA SER A 68 -8.30 -9.66 2.09
C SER A 68 -6.90 -10.27 2.08
N GLU A 69 -6.73 -11.56 1.78
CA GLU A 69 -5.40 -12.18 1.65
C GLU A 69 -4.60 -11.61 0.47
N LEU A 70 -5.24 -11.32 -0.67
CA LEU A 70 -4.59 -10.62 -1.79
C LEU A 70 -4.10 -9.24 -1.38
N ASN A 71 -4.94 -8.45 -0.69
CA ASN A 71 -4.54 -7.13 -0.20
C ASN A 71 -3.39 -7.22 0.80
N ARG A 72 -3.45 -8.17 1.74
CA ARG A 72 -2.36 -8.44 2.69
C ARG A 72 -1.05 -8.74 1.96
N LEU A 73 -1.09 -9.54 0.89
CA LEU A 73 0.07 -9.86 0.07
C LEU A 73 0.61 -8.62 -0.65
N TYR A 74 -0.27 -7.83 -1.29
CA TYR A 74 0.12 -6.63 -2.01
C TYR A 74 0.75 -5.58 -1.11
N PHE A 75 0.18 -5.31 0.07
CA PHE A 75 0.78 -4.39 1.03
C PHE A 75 2.14 -4.87 1.55
N GLN A 76 2.31 -6.17 1.83
CA GLN A 76 3.60 -6.71 2.26
C GLN A 76 4.69 -6.55 1.19
N TYR A 77 4.39 -6.94 -0.06
CA TYR A 77 5.36 -6.78 -1.14
C TYR A 77 5.61 -5.32 -1.49
N TRP A 78 4.58 -4.49 -1.45
CA TRP A 78 4.72 -3.07 -1.70
C TRP A 78 5.62 -2.43 -0.66
N ASN A 79 5.42 -2.70 0.63
CA ASN A 79 6.31 -2.25 1.70
C ASN A 79 7.79 -2.60 1.45
N LEU A 80 8.08 -3.83 1.03
CA LEU A 80 9.44 -4.22 0.66
C LEU A 80 9.95 -3.49 -0.60
N ALA A 81 9.09 -3.31 -1.60
CA ALA A 81 9.41 -2.57 -2.81
C ALA A 81 9.70 -1.08 -2.52
N GLN A 82 8.95 -0.46 -1.60
CA GLN A 82 9.18 0.91 -1.12
C GLN A 82 10.58 1.05 -0.50
N LEU A 83 11.00 0.09 0.33
CA LEU A 83 12.35 0.08 0.89
C LEU A 83 13.41 -0.04 -0.21
N ALA A 84 13.22 -0.95 -1.17
CA ALA A 84 14.17 -1.15 -2.27
C ALA A 84 14.29 0.11 -3.15
N VAL A 85 13.17 0.68 -3.61
CA VAL A 85 13.16 1.88 -4.45
C VAL A 85 13.67 3.10 -3.68
N GLY A 86 13.37 3.20 -2.38
CA GLY A 86 13.83 4.29 -1.54
C GLY A 86 15.33 4.25 -1.27
N ILE A 87 15.91 3.06 -1.06
CA ILE A 87 17.37 2.90 -0.95
C ILE A 87 18.05 3.31 -2.26
N LEU A 88 17.48 2.92 -3.41
CA LEU A 88 17.99 3.35 -4.72
C LEU A 88 17.88 4.87 -4.91
N ALA A 89 16.73 5.47 -4.57
CA ALA A 89 16.52 6.92 -4.62
C ALA A 89 17.57 7.65 -3.76
N LEU A 90 17.78 7.15 -2.53
CA LEU A 90 18.77 7.70 -1.62
C LEU A 90 20.20 7.58 -2.20
N TRP A 91 20.54 6.43 -2.77
CA TRP A 91 21.84 6.21 -3.39
C TRP A 91 22.12 7.15 -4.57
N PHE A 92 21.10 7.52 -5.33
CA PHE A 92 21.23 8.52 -6.39
C PHE A 92 21.32 9.94 -5.84
N VAL A 93 20.48 10.32 -4.87
CA VAL A 93 20.41 11.69 -4.36
C VAL A 93 21.63 12.09 -3.53
N VAL A 94 22.29 11.15 -2.83
CA VAL A 94 23.52 11.44 -2.06
C VAL A 94 24.66 11.93 -2.94
N LYS A 95 24.67 11.57 -4.23
CA LYS A 95 25.65 12.00 -5.23
C LYS A 95 25.44 13.45 -5.68
N LEU A 96 24.32 14.08 -5.30
CA LEU A 96 24.03 15.48 -5.60
C LEU A 96 24.56 16.38 -4.47
N PRO A 97 25.50 17.30 -4.74
CA PRO A 97 26.17 18.08 -3.69
C PRO A 97 25.21 19.01 -2.92
N ALA A 98 24.26 19.66 -3.60
CA ALA A 98 23.35 20.66 -3.01
C ALA A 98 21.89 20.16 -2.82
N ALA A 99 21.70 18.87 -2.48
CA ALA A 99 20.36 18.25 -2.36
C ALA A 99 19.96 17.85 -0.92
N SER A 100 20.23 18.70 0.08
CA SER A 100 19.92 18.38 1.49
C SER A 100 18.43 18.11 1.75
N GLY A 101 17.53 18.93 1.19
CA GLY A 101 16.09 18.74 1.29
C GLY A 101 15.62 17.37 0.77
N PRO A 102 15.88 17.03 -0.50
CA PRO A 102 15.59 15.70 -1.05
C PRO A 102 16.19 14.54 -0.25
N LYS A 103 17.45 14.65 0.21
CA LYS A 103 18.12 13.62 1.03
C LYS A 103 17.32 13.32 2.30
N TRP A 104 17.02 14.35 3.09
CA TRP A 104 16.28 14.19 4.33
C TRP A 104 14.82 13.79 4.10
N GLY A 105 14.20 14.27 3.02
CA GLY A 105 12.86 13.82 2.63
C GLY A 105 12.81 12.31 2.35
N ILE A 106 13.75 11.79 1.55
CA ILE A 106 13.85 10.35 1.27
C ILE A 106 14.17 9.54 2.52
N VAL A 107 15.06 10.03 3.39
CA VAL A 107 15.36 9.38 4.68
C VAL A 107 14.11 9.29 5.56
N SER A 108 13.32 10.35 5.64
CA SER A 108 12.06 10.36 6.39
C SER A 108 11.04 9.39 5.81
N MET A 109 10.89 9.32 4.49
CA MET A 109 10.02 8.32 3.84
C MET A 109 10.51 6.91 4.14
N LEU A 110 11.80 6.62 4.00
CA LEU A 110 12.36 5.31 4.36
C LEU A 110 12.10 4.95 5.83
N ALA A 111 12.18 5.90 6.75
CA ALA A 111 11.84 5.67 8.15
C ALA A 111 10.37 5.29 8.34
N VAL A 112 9.45 5.94 7.62
CA VAL A 112 8.03 5.57 7.61
C VAL A 112 7.83 4.19 6.99
N ALA A 113 8.41 3.90 5.83
CA ALA A 113 8.32 2.59 5.21
C ALA A 113 8.85 1.47 6.12
N LEU A 114 9.95 1.69 6.86
CA LEU A 114 10.46 0.75 7.86
C LEU A 114 9.45 0.54 9.00
N PHE A 115 8.89 1.63 9.54
CA PHE A 115 7.87 1.61 10.58
C PHE A 115 6.63 0.82 10.13
N LEU A 116 6.15 1.07 8.90
CA LEU A 116 5.02 0.37 8.32
C LEU A 116 5.33 -1.13 8.12
N THR A 117 6.50 -1.44 7.55
CA THR A 117 6.91 -2.81 7.21
C THR A 117 7.06 -3.69 8.44
N PHE A 118 7.77 -3.21 9.46
CA PHE A 118 8.21 -4.05 10.57
C PHE A 118 7.34 -3.95 11.82
N LEU A 119 6.56 -2.89 11.96
CA LEU A 119 5.67 -2.72 13.10
C LEU A 119 4.21 -2.81 12.67
N ILE A 120 3.74 -1.86 11.85
CA ILE A 120 2.29 -1.73 11.60
C ILE A 120 1.72 -2.92 10.84
N THR A 121 2.32 -3.31 9.72
CA THR A 121 1.79 -4.37 8.86
C THR A 121 1.67 -5.72 9.58
N PRO A 122 2.69 -6.25 10.29
CA PRO A 122 2.56 -7.50 11.04
C PRO A 122 1.39 -7.52 12.03
N PHE A 123 1.18 -6.41 12.76
CA PHE A 123 0.04 -6.30 13.69
C PHE A 123 -1.31 -6.25 12.96
N ILE A 124 -1.41 -5.50 11.85
CA ILE A 124 -2.63 -5.49 11.01
C ILE A 124 -2.96 -6.90 10.53
N LEU A 125 -1.97 -7.65 10.04
CA LEU A 125 -2.16 -9.01 9.54
C LEU A 125 -2.67 -9.95 10.64
N SER A 126 -2.02 -9.92 11.81
CA SER A 126 -2.38 -10.76 12.94
C SER A 126 -3.81 -10.47 13.43
N VAL A 127 -4.12 -9.20 13.70
CA VAL A 127 -5.45 -8.80 14.19
C VAL A 127 -6.51 -9.02 13.11
N GLY A 128 -6.20 -8.68 11.85
CA GLY A 128 -7.12 -8.85 10.73
C GLY A 128 -7.54 -10.30 10.52
N ARG A 129 -6.60 -11.25 10.59
CA ARG A 129 -6.92 -12.69 10.50
C ARG A 129 -7.71 -13.19 11.71
N SER A 130 -7.46 -12.64 12.90
CA SER A 130 -8.20 -13.04 14.11
C SER A 130 -9.68 -12.62 14.11
N ILE A 131 -10.05 -11.64 13.29
CA ILE A 131 -11.43 -11.15 13.16
C ILE A 131 -12.11 -11.62 11.87
N ASP A 132 -11.42 -12.40 11.04
CA ASP A 132 -12.02 -13.04 9.87
C ASP A 132 -13.02 -14.10 10.35
N PHE A 133 -14.21 -14.13 9.76
CA PHE A 133 -15.31 -15.07 10.09
C PHE A 133 -15.89 -14.98 11.52
N VAL A 134 -15.64 -13.88 12.25
CA VAL A 134 -16.23 -13.64 13.57
C VAL A 134 -17.53 -12.83 13.45
N PRO A 135 -18.57 -13.09 14.27
CA PRO A 135 -19.76 -12.25 14.33
C PRO A 135 -19.41 -10.78 14.55
N ARG A 136 -20.15 -9.89 13.89
CA ARG A 136 -19.98 -8.42 14.04
C ARG A 136 -20.99 -7.78 14.97
N ASP A 137 -21.97 -8.57 15.42
CA ASP A 137 -22.92 -8.17 16.43
C ASP A 137 -22.93 -9.25 17.55
N PRO A 138 -22.39 -8.93 18.74
CA PRO A 138 -21.68 -7.70 19.08
C PRO A 138 -20.33 -7.57 18.36
N PRO A 139 -19.74 -6.36 18.26
CA PRO A 139 -18.45 -6.16 17.60
C PRO A 139 -17.31 -6.95 18.27
N PRO A 140 -16.43 -7.62 17.50
CA PRO A 140 -15.33 -8.36 18.09
C PRO A 140 -14.29 -7.40 18.67
N ALA A 141 -13.67 -7.80 19.79
CA ALA A 141 -12.69 -6.96 20.51
C ALA A 141 -11.55 -6.44 19.61
N GLY A 142 -11.12 -7.26 18.64
CA GLY A 142 -10.07 -6.90 17.69
C GLY A 142 -10.46 -5.84 16.64
N LEU A 143 -11.75 -5.56 16.44
CA LEU A 143 -12.22 -4.65 15.37
C LEU A 143 -11.72 -3.22 15.56
N ARG A 144 -11.73 -2.73 16.81
CA ARG A 144 -11.23 -1.39 17.14
C ARG A 144 -9.72 -1.30 16.89
N THR A 145 -8.97 -2.29 17.34
CA THR A 145 -7.51 -2.34 17.15
C THR A 145 -7.16 -2.41 15.66
N PHE A 146 -7.86 -3.24 14.90
CA PHE A 146 -7.71 -3.30 13.44
C PHE A 146 -7.96 -1.94 12.80
N GLY A 147 -9.06 -1.25 13.16
CA GLY A 147 -9.39 0.07 12.64
C GLY A 147 -8.30 1.11 12.92
N LEU A 148 -7.75 1.12 14.14
CA LEU A 148 -6.66 2.03 14.51
C LEU A 148 -5.37 1.75 13.74
N LEU A 149 -4.98 0.48 13.63
CA LEU A 149 -3.77 0.09 12.89
C LEU A 149 -3.93 0.40 11.39
N HIS A 150 -5.09 0.11 10.82
CA HIS A 150 -5.38 0.42 9.41
C HIS A 150 -5.39 1.94 9.16
N ALA A 151 -5.99 2.72 10.05
CA ALA A 151 -5.96 4.18 9.96
C ALA A 151 -4.53 4.73 10.06
N ALA A 152 -3.72 4.19 10.98
CA ALA A 152 -2.31 4.55 11.10
C ALA A 152 -1.57 4.27 9.79
N TYR A 153 -1.71 3.06 9.23
CA TYR A 153 -1.12 2.72 7.93
C TYR A 153 -1.50 3.74 6.85
N THR A 154 -2.80 3.97 6.65
CA THR A 154 -3.30 4.87 5.60
C THR A 154 -2.82 6.31 5.77
N VAL A 155 -2.77 6.82 7.01
CA VAL A 155 -2.28 8.18 7.28
C VAL A 155 -0.79 8.29 6.97
N PHE A 156 0.03 7.34 7.44
CA PHE A 156 1.47 7.36 7.20
C PHE A 156 1.82 7.21 5.72
N ASP A 157 1.17 6.29 5.01
CA ASP A 157 1.33 6.09 3.55
C ASP A 157 0.87 7.35 2.76
N GLY A 158 -0.20 8.02 3.22
CA GLY A 158 -0.63 9.30 2.68
C GLY A 158 0.36 10.45 2.93
N LEU A 159 0.99 10.50 4.11
CA LEU A 159 2.06 11.47 4.41
C LEU A 159 3.29 11.21 3.54
N GLU A 160 3.63 9.95 3.26
CA GLU A 160 4.70 9.59 2.32
C GLU A 160 4.42 10.10 0.91
N LEU A 161 3.18 9.99 0.41
CA LEU A 161 2.81 10.56 -0.89
C LEU A 161 3.04 12.08 -0.94
N ILE A 162 2.60 12.81 0.07
CA ILE A 162 2.77 14.28 0.14
C ILE A 162 4.26 14.62 0.15
N LEU A 163 5.04 13.95 1.01
CA LEU A 163 6.48 14.17 1.12
C LEU A 163 7.21 13.79 -0.18
N GLY A 164 6.83 12.70 -0.83
CA GLY A 164 7.41 12.26 -2.09
C GLY A 164 7.15 13.24 -3.24
N ILE A 165 5.98 13.88 -3.27
CA ILE A 165 5.69 14.98 -4.20
C ILE A 165 6.62 16.16 -3.93
N LEU A 166 6.78 16.58 -2.67
CA LEU A 166 7.68 17.68 -2.31
C LEU A 166 9.14 17.38 -2.68
N VAL A 167 9.62 16.17 -2.39
CA VAL A 167 10.96 15.69 -2.79
C VAL A 167 11.12 15.76 -4.31
N SER A 168 10.13 15.29 -5.06
CA SER A 168 10.17 15.33 -6.54
C SER A 168 10.26 16.76 -7.07
N LEU A 169 9.48 17.68 -6.51
CA LEU A 169 9.54 19.10 -6.87
C LEU A 169 10.91 19.73 -6.55
N TRP A 170 11.51 19.38 -5.41
CA TRP A 170 12.85 19.85 -5.06
C TRP A 170 13.93 19.29 -6.00
N LEU A 171 13.83 18.01 -6.38
CA LEU A 171 14.75 17.38 -7.34
C LEU A 171 14.67 18.04 -8.72
N VAL A 172 13.46 18.41 -9.17
CA VAL A 172 13.26 19.13 -10.44
C VAL A 172 13.78 20.57 -10.37
N LYS A 173 13.56 21.25 -9.24
CA LYS A 173 13.93 22.68 -9.08
C LYS A 173 15.42 22.89 -8.81
N ALA A 174 16.10 21.93 -8.18
CA ALA A 174 17.54 22.02 -7.98
C ALA A 174 18.22 22.31 -9.33
N ARG A 175 19.10 23.31 -9.42
CA ARG A 175 19.98 23.49 -10.57
C ARG A 175 21.36 23.00 -10.15
N ASP A 176 22.04 22.28 -11.05
CA ASP A 176 23.43 21.87 -10.82
C ASP A 176 24.33 23.11 -10.68
#